data_AF-A0A6N9U7T1-F1
#
_entry.id   AF-A0A6N9U7T1-F1
#
_cell.length_a   1.000
_cell.length_b   1.000
_cell.length_c   1.000
_cell.angle_alpha   90.00
_cell.angle_beta   90.00
_cell.angle_gamma   90.00
#
_symmetry.space_group_name_H-M   'P 1'
#
loop_
_entity.id
_entity.type
_entity.pdbx_description
1 polymer ?
#
loop_
_entity_poly.entity_id
_entity_poly.type
_entity_poly.pdbx_seq_one_letter_code
_entity_poly.pdbx_strand_id
1 'polypeptide(L)'
;AAGPLAVTALGAGIALGSEERAAAADWAAVRPYALDEKRTQQLTDALTVPGEDRTSAECAAALRLLTALDGRAPASVTAPLAALLVTEAVRGGDVTLEPPARSSFAGAAGEHAVGTLVAELGEDLLAELTAGATGGVARTVQLLRIARLLGLDRTDVLPGVVRRLAGALLADPEAGECPALPDLLDEQFDVRTALLGELDRLTPDDPAGAERLLSRVALPFTGTQALPHLRMCAAAPGAKARGADRVAVLHTVLRAAGMSPFTEPLVLRTAVGLVWGEDTPTAAEGLALLAETTSDAHRTAGTWRRLVDAALAAPADDEDGPALAHDVLRGFPQETDARVRACLLLLDFAREVRSGTAEPGWAERVRALRERAEPVEPSVRDHAYDAVARRLLTPDRPEAELFACAHSGDEDLFAAYGRAARREEVAALLRTDPGYAADCFAVWTSHPHAGAGWTRTRTALLDEVLRPAVRALSPQEVAAVEAAVESAGTSRTLDAFRAWNRPSRSLGGLGRRIAGRVRRG
;
A
#
# COMPACT_ATOMS: atom_id res chain seq x y z
N ALA A 1 50.70 -17.21 30.87
CA ALA A 1 49.83 -16.14 30.34
C ALA A 1 50.72 -15.00 29.85
N ALA A 2 50.50 -14.49 28.65
CA ALA A 2 51.34 -13.44 28.06
C ALA A 2 51.18 -12.07 28.76
N GLY A 3 49.99 -11.78 29.30
CA GLY A 3 49.65 -10.48 29.90
C GLY A 3 50.62 -9.90 30.94
N PRO A 4 51.00 -10.62 32.02
CA PRO A 4 51.96 -10.10 33.00
C PRO A 4 53.33 -9.77 32.41
N LEU A 5 53.80 -10.59 31.46
CA LEU A 5 55.08 -10.39 30.78
C LEU A 5 54.99 -9.17 29.84
N ALA A 6 53.87 -9.03 29.13
CA ALA A 6 53.61 -7.88 28.26
C ALA A 6 53.53 -6.56 29.06
N VAL A 7 52.83 -6.53 30.21
CA VAL A 7 52.80 -5.36 31.10
C VAL A 7 54.21 -5.00 31.59
N THR A 8 55.01 -6.01 31.96
CA THR A 8 56.40 -5.78 32.42
C THR A 8 57.27 -5.22 31.32
N ALA A 9 57.14 -5.74 30.09
CA ALA A 9 57.89 -5.29 28.93
C ALA A 9 57.49 -3.86 28.51
N LEU A 10 56.19 -3.54 28.46
CA LEU A 10 55.70 -2.18 28.19
C LEU A 10 56.16 -1.18 29.25
N GLY A 11 56.08 -1.54 30.54
CA GLY A 11 56.58 -0.71 31.64
C GLY A 11 58.10 -0.47 31.61
N ALA A 12 58.85 -1.33 30.91
CA ALA A 12 60.29 -1.17 30.65
C ALA A 12 60.59 -0.40 29.34
N GLY A 13 59.56 0.06 28.61
CA GLY A 13 59.71 0.78 27.34
C GLY A 13 60.00 -0.12 26.13
N ILE A 14 59.74 -1.43 26.23
CA ILE A 14 59.89 -2.36 25.10
C ILE A 14 58.64 -2.28 24.24
N ALA A 15 58.81 -1.93 22.96
CA ALA A 15 57.73 -1.93 21.98
C ALA A 15 57.24 -3.37 21.73
N LEU A 16 55.93 -3.56 21.77
CA LEU A 16 55.27 -4.85 21.51
C LEU A 16 54.25 -4.69 20.38
N GLY A 17 53.87 -5.80 19.73
CA GLY A 17 52.82 -5.80 18.71
C GLY A 17 51.42 -5.68 19.30
N SER A 18 50.43 -5.49 18.43
CA SER A 18 49.02 -5.30 18.83
C SER A 18 48.46 -6.44 19.70
N GLU A 19 48.82 -7.70 19.42
CA GLU A 19 48.35 -8.85 20.22
C GLU A 19 48.87 -8.81 21.66
N GLU A 20 50.15 -8.49 21.86
CA GLU A 20 50.72 -8.39 23.20
C GLU A 20 50.22 -7.14 23.95
N ARG A 21 49.99 -6.02 23.25
CA ARG A 21 49.38 -4.81 23.84
C ARG A 21 47.95 -5.10 24.31
N ALA A 22 47.16 -5.80 23.49
CA ALA A 22 45.82 -6.27 23.87
C ALA A 22 45.87 -7.19 25.11
N ALA A 23 46.79 -8.16 25.13
CA ALA A 23 46.96 -9.08 26.26
C ALA A 23 47.40 -8.37 27.55
N ALA A 24 48.20 -7.32 27.45
CA ALA A 24 48.60 -6.49 28.59
C ALA A 24 47.39 -5.72 29.16
N ALA A 25 46.62 -5.06 28.28
CA ALA A 25 45.42 -4.30 28.66
C ALA A 25 44.35 -5.20 29.30
N ASP A 26 44.05 -6.36 28.71
CA ASP A 26 43.09 -7.32 29.25
C ASP A 26 43.51 -7.87 30.61
N TRP A 27 44.78 -8.20 30.78
CA TRP A 27 45.28 -8.70 32.05
C TRP A 27 45.14 -7.64 33.16
N ALA A 28 45.46 -6.39 32.86
CA ALA A 28 45.36 -5.27 33.79
C ALA A 28 43.88 -4.93 34.11
N ALA A 29 42.99 -5.00 33.12
CA ALA A 29 41.55 -4.77 33.30
C ALA A 29 40.93 -5.74 34.32
N VAL A 30 41.32 -7.02 34.28
CA VAL A 30 40.84 -8.05 35.22
C VAL A 30 41.49 -7.93 36.60
N ARG A 31 42.62 -7.23 36.72
CA ARG A 31 43.42 -7.12 37.96
C ARG A 31 43.80 -5.67 38.26
N PRO A 32 42.82 -4.77 38.48
CA PRO A 32 43.09 -3.34 38.66
C PRO A 32 43.97 -3.03 39.87
N TYR A 33 44.05 -3.93 40.86
CA TYR A 33 44.89 -3.77 42.06
C TYR A 33 46.28 -4.42 41.96
N ALA A 34 46.59 -5.09 40.84
CA ALA A 34 47.91 -5.72 40.66
C ALA A 34 49.00 -4.72 40.28
N LEU A 35 48.62 -3.51 39.86
CA LEU A 35 49.52 -2.42 39.50
C LEU A 35 49.33 -1.27 40.49
N ASP A 36 50.44 -0.66 40.90
CA ASP A 36 50.39 0.63 41.59
C ASP A 36 50.12 1.76 40.59
N GLU A 37 49.86 2.97 41.10
CA GLU A 37 49.56 4.14 40.28
C GLU A 37 50.65 4.41 39.23
N LYS A 38 51.92 4.28 39.62
CA LYS A 38 53.06 4.50 38.71
C LYS A 38 53.09 3.48 37.57
N ARG A 39 52.91 2.20 37.87
CA ARG A 39 52.88 1.14 36.85
C ARG A 39 51.64 1.24 35.95
N THR A 40 50.53 1.71 36.51
CA THR A 40 49.31 1.97 35.74
C THR A 40 49.55 3.09 34.72
N GLN A 41 50.15 4.21 35.14
CA GLN A 41 50.54 5.30 34.23
C GLN A 41 51.53 4.81 33.15
N GLN A 42 52.57 4.06 33.54
CA GLN A 42 53.55 3.52 32.58
C GLN A 42 52.91 2.62 31.52
N LEU A 43 51.93 1.80 31.92
CA LEU A 43 51.19 0.96 31.00
C LEU A 43 50.32 1.80 30.06
N THR A 44 49.56 2.77 30.57
CA THR A 44 48.70 3.63 29.73
C THR A 44 49.52 4.48 28.77
N ASP A 45 50.65 5.02 29.22
CA ASP A 45 51.57 5.78 28.36
C ASP A 45 52.08 4.90 27.22
N ALA A 46 52.50 3.66 27.52
CA ALA A 46 52.97 2.72 26.51
C ALA A 46 51.88 2.30 25.50
N LEU A 47 50.63 2.12 25.94
CA LEU A 47 49.50 1.77 25.08
C LEU A 47 49.06 2.94 24.18
N THR A 48 49.26 4.18 24.63
CA THR A 48 48.84 5.38 23.89
C THR A 48 49.85 5.87 22.86
N VAL A 49 51.06 5.30 22.83
CA VAL A 49 52.07 5.57 21.79
C VAL A 49 51.47 5.31 20.40
N PRO A 50 51.51 6.29 19.46
CA PRO A 50 51.00 6.12 18.12
C PRO A 50 51.64 4.90 17.41
N GLY A 51 50.82 4.07 16.77
CA GLY A 51 51.27 2.91 16.01
C GLY A 51 50.32 2.62 14.85
N GLU A 52 50.88 2.28 13.69
CA GLU A 52 50.11 1.98 12.47
C GLU A 52 49.49 0.56 12.47
N ASP A 53 49.85 -0.27 13.46
CA ASP A 53 49.45 -1.69 13.57
C ASP A 53 48.26 -1.93 14.52
N ARG A 54 47.54 -0.88 14.93
CA ARG A 54 46.42 -1.01 15.88
C ARG A 54 45.26 -1.81 15.29
N THR A 55 44.73 -2.71 16.11
CA THR A 55 43.61 -3.58 15.74
C THR A 55 42.39 -3.31 16.60
N SER A 56 41.21 -3.71 16.12
CA SER A 56 39.97 -3.69 16.90
C SER A 56 40.08 -4.44 18.23
N ALA A 57 40.83 -5.55 18.26
CA ALA A 57 41.04 -6.35 19.47
C ALA A 57 41.82 -5.58 20.55
N GLU A 58 42.84 -4.83 20.14
CA GLU A 58 43.59 -3.95 21.03
C GLU A 58 42.72 -2.80 21.55
N CYS A 59 41.94 -2.15 20.69
CA CYS A 59 41.03 -1.09 21.11
C CYS A 59 39.97 -1.60 22.10
N ALA A 60 39.41 -2.78 21.86
CA ALA A 60 38.45 -3.40 22.77
C ALA A 60 39.09 -3.75 24.14
N ALA A 61 40.34 -4.20 24.16
CA ALA A 61 41.08 -4.46 25.40
C ALA A 61 41.42 -3.16 26.16
N ALA A 62 41.81 -2.11 25.42
CA ALA A 62 42.05 -0.79 25.96
C ALA A 62 40.77 -0.17 26.54
N LEU A 63 39.61 -0.34 25.91
CA LEU A 63 38.32 0.09 26.45
C LEU A 63 38.00 -0.65 27.76
N ARG A 64 38.19 -1.98 27.82
CA ARG A 64 38.01 -2.75 29.06
C ARG A 64 38.92 -2.27 30.19
N LEU A 65 40.18 -1.96 29.88
CA LEU A 65 41.12 -1.36 30.83
C LEU A 65 40.62 0.00 31.30
N LEU A 66 40.21 0.88 30.37
CA LEU A 66 39.68 2.20 30.70
C LEU A 66 38.47 2.10 31.65
N THR A 67 37.51 1.24 31.36
CA THR A 67 36.35 0.97 32.23
C THR A 67 36.79 0.45 33.60
N ALA A 68 37.81 -0.41 33.67
CA ALA A 68 38.34 -0.90 34.93
C ALA A 68 39.07 0.19 35.74
N LEU A 69 39.56 1.25 35.10
CA LEU A 69 40.22 2.39 35.74
C LEU A 69 39.24 3.51 36.12
N ASP A 70 38.02 3.51 35.59
CA ASP A 70 37.02 4.55 35.88
C ASP A 70 36.72 4.62 37.39
N GLY A 71 36.79 5.84 37.94
CA GLY A 71 36.68 6.11 39.38
C GLY A 71 37.83 5.57 40.26
N ARG A 72 38.87 4.94 39.67
CA ARG A 72 40.00 4.33 40.40
C ARG A 72 41.35 4.96 40.09
N ALA A 73 41.52 5.53 38.91
CA ALA A 73 42.73 6.24 38.49
C ALA A 73 42.42 7.73 38.25
N PRO A 74 43.41 8.63 38.44
CA PRO A 74 43.23 10.04 38.10
C PRO A 74 43.09 10.23 36.59
N ALA A 75 42.46 11.33 36.18
CA ALA A 75 42.23 11.65 34.77
C ALA A 75 43.51 11.80 33.94
N SER A 76 44.66 12.08 34.55
CA SER A 76 45.97 12.08 33.87
C SER A 76 46.36 10.70 33.33
N VAL A 77 45.80 9.62 33.89
CA VAL A 77 45.99 8.23 33.43
C VAL A 77 44.91 7.85 32.42
N THR A 78 43.64 8.19 32.68
CA THR A 78 42.50 7.73 31.86
C THR A 78 42.30 8.57 30.59
N ALA A 79 42.58 9.87 30.62
CA ALA A 79 42.30 10.76 29.49
C ALA A 79 43.12 10.46 28.24
N PRO A 80 44.43 10.14 28.30
CA PRO A 80 45.19 9.71 27.13
C PRO A 80 44.64 8.42 26.48
N LEU A 81 44.25 7.45 27.32
CA LEU A 81 43.67 6.19 26.85
C LEU A 81 42.28 6.40 26.24
N ALA A 82 41.46 7.28 26.83
CA ALA A 82 40.17 7.65 26.27
C ALA A 82 40.32 8.43 24.94
N ALA A 83 41.29 9.35 24.87
CA ALA A 83 41.59 10.09 23.64
C ALA A 83 42.04 9.19 22.51
N LEU A 84 42.86 8.18 22.82
CA LEU A 84 43.21 7.13 21.86
C LEU A 84 41.95 6.46 21.29
N LEU A 85 41.05 5.98 22.15
CA LEU A 85 39.86 5.26 21.71
C LEU A 85 38.93 6.15 20.86
N VAL A 86 38.81 7.45 21.17
CA VAL A 86 38.06 8.40 20.34
C VAL A 86 38.72 8.56 18.96
N THR A 87 40.04 8.71 18.91
CA THR A 87 40.78 8.84 17.65
C THR A 87 40.61 7.60 16.77
N GLU A 88 40.76 6.40 17.33
CA GLU A 88 40.56 5.15 16.59
C GLU A 88 39.10 4.95 16.19
N ALA A 89 38.14 5.35 17.03
CA ALA A 89 36.73 5.30 16.67
C ALA A 89 36.44 6.24 15.49
N VAL A 90 37.00 7.44 15.44
CA VAL A 90 36.80 8.38 14.32
C VAL A 90 37.56 7.92 13.06
N ARG A 91 38.83 7.51 13.16
CA ARG A 91 39.66 7.22 11.97
C ARG A 91 39.60 5.78 11.48
N GLY A 92 39.46 4.82 12.40
CA GLY A 92 39.53 3.37 12.10
C GLY A 92 38.24 2.79 11.51
N GLY A 93 37.11 3.50 11.61
CA GLY A 93 35.82 3.09 11.02
C GLY A 93 35.16 1.88 11.68
N ASP A 94 35.71 1.37 12.79
CA ASP A 94 35.13 0.26 13.55
C ASP A 94 33.90 0.75 14.34
N VAL A 95 32.72 0.44 13.82
CA VAL A 95 31.43 0.81 14.43
C VAL A 95 31.12 0.06 15.73
N THR A 96 31.88 -0.99 16.06
CA THR A 96 31.71 -1.76 17.30
C THR A 96 32.46 -1.14 18.47
N LEU A 97 33.38 -0.21 18.21
CA LEU A 97 34.11 0.49 19.24
C LEU A 97 33.22 1.54 19.91
N GLU A 98 32.83 1.28 21.15
CA GLU A 98 32.02 2.21 21.92
C GLU A 98 32.83 3.44 22.35
N PRO A 99 32.23 4.64 22.29
CA PRO A 99 32.87 5.84 22.80
C PRO A 99 33.06 5.73 24.32
N PRO A 100 34.20 6.20 24.85
CA PRO A 100 34.44 6.19 26.29
C PRO A 100 33.45 7.08 27.05
N ALA A 101 33.17 6.73 28.30
CA ALA A 101 32.31 7.53 29.17
C ALA A 101 32.92 8.92 29.41
N ARG A 102 32.05 9.94 29.52
CA ARG A 102 32.48 11.34 29.78
C ARG A 102 33.26 11.50 31.08
N SER A 103 33.05 10.63 32.07
CA SER A 103 33.83 10.56 33.31
C SER A 103 35.33 10.38 33.06
N SER A 104 35.71 9.69 31.97
CA SER A 104 37.11 9.45 31.59
C SER A 104 37.89 10.74 31.29
N PHE A 105 37.18 11.84 31.00
CA PHE A 105 37.72 13.17 30.72
C PHE A 105 37.46 14.18 31.85
N ALA A 106 37.20 13.73 33.08
CA ALA A 106 36.94 14.63 34.20
C ALA A 106 38.19 15.43 34.61
N GLY A 107 38.02 16.73 34.91
CA GLY A 107 39.10 17.60 35.40
C GLY A 107 40.05 18.13 34.32
N ALA A 108 41.03 18.94 34.72
CA ALA A 108 41.84 19.75 33.79
C ALA A 108 42.62 18.95 32.74
N ALA A 109 43.14 17.77 33.09
CA ALA A 109 43.84 16.91 32.14
C ALA A 109 42.89 16.34 31.06
N GLY A 110 41.67 15.99 31.46
CA GLY A 110 40.64 15.52 30.53
C GLY A 110 40.09 16.63 29.64
N GLU A 111 39.87 17.83 30.19
CA GLU A 111 39.48 19.02 29.42
C GLU A 111 40.52 19.36 28.35
N HIS A 112 41.81 19.29 28.70
CA HIS A 112 42.90 19.48 27.74
C HIS A 112 42.87 18.42 26.63
N ALA A 113 42.69 17.15 26.98
CA ALA A 113 42.59 16.07 26.00
C ALA A 113 41.39 16.25 25.05
N VAL A 114 40.23 16.66 25.56
CA VAL A 114 39.06 16.99 24.73
C VAL A 114 39.35 18.15 23.79
N GLY A 115 40.00 19.21 24.28
CA GLY A 115 40.39 20.35 23.44
C GLY A 115 41.30 19.95 22.27
N THR A 116 42.27 19.07 22.53
CA THR A 116 43.14 18.50 21.49
C THR A 116 42.34 17.67 20.48
N LEU A 117 41.45 16.77 20.94
CA LEU A 117 40.60 15.96 20.06
C LEU A 117 39.69 16.82 19.18
N VAL A 118 39.11 17.89 19.74
CA VAL A 118 38.28 18.83 18.97
C VAL A 118 39.10 19.50 17.88
N ALA A 119 40.32 19.94 18.18
CA ALA A 119 41.20 20.57 17.21
C ALA A 119 41.66 19.60 16.10
N GLU A 120 41.87 18.32 16.43
CA GLU A 120 42.39 17.32 15.50
C GLU A 120 41.31 16.59 14.69
N LEU A 121 40.11 16.40 15.24
CA LEU A 121 39.08 15.53 14.66
C LEU A 121 37.76 16.26 14.40
N GLY A 122 37.56 17.46 14.96
CA GLY A 122 36.27 18.14 14.95
C GLY A 122 35.75 18.43 13.54
N GLU A 123 36.59 19.01 12.68
CA GLU A 123 36.22 19.32 11.29
C GLU A 123 35.94 18.05 10.47
N ASP A 124 36.82 17.04 10.56
CA ASP A 124 36.67 15.76 9.85
C ASP A 124 35.40 15.04 10.26
N LEU A 125 35.09 15.01 11.57
CA LEU A 125 33.88 14.38 12.10
C LEU A 125 32.63 15.08 11.57
N LEU A 126 32.59 16.41 11.63
CA LEU A 126 31.45 17.19 11.12
C LEU A 126 31.32 17.06 9.61
N ALA A 127 32.43 16.98 8.87
CA ALA A 127 32.44 16.76 7.43
C ALA A 127 31.90 15.37 7.08
N GLU A 128 32.30 14.31 7.80
CA GLU A 128 31.78 12.95 7.59
C GLU A 128 30.27 12.87 7.90
N LEU A 129 29.84 13.45 9.02
CA LEU A 129 28.41 13.56 9.35
C LEU A 129 27.64 14.29 8.24
N THR A 130 28.20 15.38 7.69
CA THR A 130 27.59 16.20 6.64
C THR A 130 27.50 15.46 5.31
N ALA A 131 28.56 14.77 4.91
CA ALA A 131 28.64 14.01 3.66
C ALA A 131 27.77 12.73 3.70
N GLY A 132 27.55 12.18 4.89
CA GLY A 132 26.88 10.90 5.09
C GLY A 132 27.92 9.80 5.31
N ALA A 133 27.89 9.20 6.50
CA ALA A 133 28.96 8.33 6.95
C ALA A 133 29.00 6.99 6.19
N THR A 134 30.21 6.59 5.78
CA THR A 134 30.49 5.33 5.08
C THR A 134 30.46 4.17 6.06
N GLY A 135 29.24 3.76 6.42
CA GLY A 135 28.97 2.71 7.42
C GLY A 135 27.51 2.71 7.90
N GLY A 136 26.64 3.48 7.24
CA GLY A 136 25.20 3.47 7.45
C GLY A 136 24.79 4.00 8.83
N VAL A 137 23.75 3.38 9.38
CA VAL A 137 23.11 3.76 10.65
C VAL A 137 24.10 3.68 11.82
N ALA A 138 24.79 2.54 11.98
CA ALA A 138 25.70 2.31 13.10
C ALA A 138 26.83 3.34 13.17
N ARG A 139 27.44 3.65 12.02
CA ARG A 139 28.47 4.68 11.94
C ARG A 139 27.94 6.07 12.27
N THR A 140 26.78 6.43 11.74
CA THR A 140 26.15 7.74 12.02
C THR A 140 25.85 7.89 13.51
N VAL A 141 25.33 6.84 14.16
CA VAL A 141 25.06 6.80 15.61
C VAL A 141 26.35 6.99 16.40
N GLN A 142 27.42 6.25 16.06
CA GLN A 142 28.72 6.37 16.72
C GLN A 142 29.27 7.81 16.65
N LEU A 143 29.27 8.42 15.46
CA LEU A 143 29.76 9.79 15.27
C LEU A 143 28.94 10.83 16.04
N LEU A 144 27.62 10.66 16.12
CA LEU A 144 26.76 11.55 16.92
C LEU A 144 27.04 11.44 18.42
N ARG A 145 27.37 10.26 18.93
CA ARG A 145 27.80 10.06 20.33
C ARG A 145 29.16 10.69 20.60
N ILE A 146 30.12 10.52 19.68
CA ILE A 146 31.45 11.14 19.78
C ILE A 146 31.36 12.67 19.71
N ALA A 147 30.57 13.23 18.78
CA ALA A 147 30.37 14.67 18.69
C ALA A 147 29.81 15.27 19.99
N ARG A 148 28.88 14.55 20.63
CA ARG A 148 28.31 14.94 21.94
C ARG A 148 29.33 14.86 23.07
N LEU A 149 30.16 13.81 23.08
CA LEU A 149 31.26 13.63 24.03
C LEU A 149 32.25 14.81 23.94
N LEU A 150 32.62 15.19 22.72
CA LEU A 150 33.54 16.30 22.43
C LEU A 150 32.91 17.69 22.56
N GLY A 151 31.58 17.77 22.72
CA GLY A 151 30.88 19.05 22.85
C GLY A 151 30.88 19.89 21.57
N LEU A 152 30.95 19.24 20.40
CA LEU A 152 30.88 19.93 19.11
C LEU A 152 29.50 20.56 18.91
N ASP A 153 29.47 21.77 18.34
CA ASP A 153 28.22 22.37 17.86
C ASP A 153 27.76 21.64 16.60
N ARG A 154 26.52 21.16 16.61
CA ARG A 154 25.91 20.37 15.54
C ARG A 154 24.66 21.02 14.98
N THR A 155 24.36 22.25 15.40
CA THR A 155 23.08 22.92 15.09
C THR A 155 22.81 22.95 13.58
N ASP A 156 23.83 23.25 12.78
CA ASP A 156 23.70 23.34 11.32
C ASP A 156 23.72 21.98 10.61
N VAL A 157 24.38 20.98 11.20
CA VAL A 157 24.61 19.67 10.58
C VAL A 157 23.50 18.67 10.91
N LEU A 158 22.90 18.78 12.10
CA LEU A 158 21.93 17.83 12.63
C LEU A 158 20.70 17.63 11.74
N PRO A 159 20.05 18.66 11.15
CA PRO A 159 18.88 18.44 10.29
C PRO A 159 19.19 17.56 9.07
N GLY A 160 20.35 17.74 8.44
CA GLY A 160 20.79 16.94 7.30
C GLY A 160 21.13 15.51 7.69
N VAL A 161 21.81 15.33 8.82
CA VAL A 161 22.14 14.01 9.38
C VAL A 161 20.88 13.23 9.71
N VAL A 162 19.94 13.87 10.42
CA VAL A 162 18.68 13.25 10.84
C VAL A 162 17.83 12.84 9.65
N ARG A 163 17.73 13.67 8.61
CA ARG A 163 17.04 13.31 7.36
C ARG A 163 17.60 12.05 6.72
N ARG A 164 18.92 11.95 6.61
CA ARG A 164 19.58 10.77 6.06
C ARG A 164 19.40 9.55 6.96
N LEU A 165 19.52 9.72 8.28
CA LEU A 165 19.34 8.66 9.25
C LEU A 165 17.91 8.10 9.21
N ALA A 166 16.89 8.98 9.20
CA ALA A 166 15.49 8.60 9.08
C ALA A 166 15.22 7.85 7.76
N GLY A 167 15.73 8.36 6.64
CA GLY A 167 15.62 7.70 5.34
C GLY A 167 16.29 6.33 5.31
N ALA A 168 17.48 6.20 5.91
CA ALA A 168 18.20 4.93 6.01
C ALA A 168 17.45 3.91 6.87
N LEU A 169 16.87 4.34 8.00
CA LEU A 169 16.06 3.47 8.88
C LEU A 169 14.77 2.98 8.23
N LEU A 170 14.13 3.80 7.38
CA LEU A 170 12.95 3.36 6.63
C LEU A 170 13.31 2.42 5.46
N ALA A 171 14.42 2.69 4.78
CA ALA A 171 14.90 1.86 3.67
C ALA A 171 15.41 0.49 4.13
N ASP A 172 16.10 0.45 5.28
CA ASP A 172 16.62 -0.77 5.91
C ASP A 172 16.27 -0.78 7.41
N PRO A 173 15.09 -1.31 7.78
CA PRO A 173 14.68 -1.44 9.17
C PRO A 173 15.62 -2.30 10.03
N GLU A 174 16.39 -3.23 9.44
CA GLU A 174 17.30 -4.12 10.18
C GLU A 174 18.54 -3.36 10.65
N ALA A 175 19.01 -2.38 9.87
CA ALA A 175 20.06 -1.47 10.31
C ALA A 175 19.70 -0.67 11.58
N GLY A 176 18.39 -0.54 11.85
CA GLY A 176 17.87 0.07 13.08
C GLY A 176 18.03 -0.79 14.34
N GLU A 177 18.32 -2.09 14.22
CA GLU A 177 18.62 -2.99 15.36
C GLU A 177 20.02 -2.74 15.95
N CYS A 178 20.70 -1.66 15.52
CA CYS A 178 21.93 -1.17 16.11
C CYS A 178 21.78 -0.96 17.63
N PRO A 179 22.54 -1.70 18.48
CA PRO A 179 22.40 -1.60 19.94
C PRO A 179 22.63 -0.20 20.51
N ALA A 180 23.47 0.61 19.86
CA ALA A 180 23.80 1.97 20.29
C ALA A 180 22.72 3.01 19.94
N LEU A 181 21.72 2.67 19.12
CA LEU A 181 20.67 3.60 18.72
C LEU A 181 19.74 3.95 19.90
N PRO A 182 19.18 2.98 20.66
CA PRO A 182 18.43 3.29 21.88
C PRO A 182 19.21 4.18 22.87
N ASP A 183 20.49 3.87 23.11
CA ASP A 183 21.34 4.64 24.01
C ASP A 183 21.50 6.08 23.52
N LEU A 184 21.77 6.29 22.22
CA LEU A 184 21.82 7.62 21.62
C LEU A 184 20.51 8.40 21.85
N LEU A 185 19.35 7.76 21.66
CA LEU A 185 18.04 8.40 21.81
C LEU A 185 17.69 8.70 23.27
N ASP A 186 18.25 7.95 24.23
CA ASP A 186 18.12 8.24 25.65
C ASP A 186 19.06 9.38 26.08
N GLU A 187 20.32 9.31 25.65
CA GLU A 187 21.39 10.28 25.96
C GLU A 187 21.16 11.66 25.32
N GLN A 188 20.56 11.73 24.13
CA GLN A 188 20.50 12.94 23.30
C GLN A 188 19.07 13.32 22.89
N PHE A 189 18.43 14.14 23.74
CA PHE A 189 17.06 14.61 23.56
C PHE A 189 16.83 15.35 22.23
N ASP A 190 17.79 16.17 21.79
CA ASP A 190 17.76 16.93 20.55
C ASP A 190 17.72 16.01 19.32
N VAL A 191 18.61 15.00 19.29
CA VAL A 191 18.65 13.98 18.24
C VAL A 191 17.37 13.17 18.22
N ARG A 192 16.89 12.73 19.38
CA ARG A 192 15.62 11.97 19.49
C ARG A 192 14.44 12.76 18.92
N THR A 193 14.27 14.01 19.36
CA THR A 193 13.15 14.85 18.92
C THR A 193 13.19 15.12 17.43
N ALA A 194 14.38 15.41 16.89
CA ALA A 194 14.58 15.63 15.47
C ALA A 194 14.31 14.34 14.67
N LEU A 195 14.83 13.20 15.11
CA LEU A 195 14.66 11.93 14.41
C LEU A 195 13.20 11.47 14.37
N LEU A 196 12.50 11.54 15.51
CA LEU A 196 11.08 11.19 15.56
C LEU A 196 10.23 12.13 14.68
N GLY A 197 10.51 13.43 14.72
CA GLY A 197 9.83 14.40 13.86
C GLY A 197 10.06 14.13 12.37
N GLU A 198 11.27 13.78 11.99
CA GLU A 198 11.60 13.50 10.59
C GLU A 198 11.05 12.15 10.11
N LEU A 199 11.08 11.11 10.95
CA LEU A 199 10.41 9.84 10.67
C LEU A 199 8.89 10.04 10.49
N ASP A 200 8.25 10.80 11.38
CA ASP A 200 6.82 11.11 11.28
C ASP A 200 6.48 11.89 10.00
N ARG A 201 7.34 12.83 9.62
CA ARG A 201 7.22 13.60 8.37
C ARG A 201 7.31 12.72 7.11
N LEU A 202 8.16 11.68 7.13
CA LEU A 202 8.35 10.75 6.00
C LEU A 202 7.29 9.64 5.94
N THR A 203 6.68 9.32 7.07
CA THR A 203 5.75 8.19 7.21
C THR A 203 4.56 8.21 6.24
N PRO A 204 3.93 9.37 5.90
CA PRO A 204 2.82 9.37 4.94
C PRO A 204 3.17 8.83 3.55
N ASP A 205 4.44 8.88 3.16
CA ASP A 205 4.91 8.37 1.86
C ASP A 205 5.33 6.89 1.92
N ASP A 206 5.71 6.37 3.09
CA ASP A 206 6.02 4.95 3.33
C ASP A 206 5.52 4.45 4.70
N PRO A 207 4.20 4.29 4.87
CA PRO A 207 3.62 3.85 6.13
C PRO A 207 4.00 2.40 6.48
N ALA A 208 4.17 1.54 5.47
CA ALA A 208 4.54 0.14 5.67
C ALA A 208 6.00 -0.01 6.12
N GLY A 209 6.92 0.81 5.59
CA GLY A 209 8.30 0.91 6.09
C GLY A 209 8.34 1.34 7.56
N ALA A 210 7.58 2.37 7.93
CA ALA A 210 7.51 2.85 9.31
C ALA A 210 6.91 1.80 10.27
N GLU A 211 5.82 1.11 9.88
CA GLU A 211 5.26 -0.01 10.67
C GLU A 211 6.29 -1.13 10.88
N ARG A 212 7.03 -1.52 9.83
CA ARG A 212 8.10 -2.53 9.92
C ARG A 212 9.23 -2.09 10.84
N LEU A 213 9.68 -0.84 10.74
CA LEU A 213 10.69 -0.27 11.63
C LEU A 213 10.25 -0.35 13.10
N LEU A 214 9.03 0.09 13.40
CA LEU A 214 8.50 0.09 14.78
C LEU A 214 8.25 -1.30 15.35
N SER A 215 8.08 -2.32 14.49
CA SER A 215 7.99 -3.71 14.94
C SER A 215 9.33 -4.30 15.41
N ARG A 216 10.45 -3.68 15.00
CA ARG A 216 11.82 -4.14 15.30
C ARG A 216 12.54 -3.25 16.31
N VAL A 217 12.34 -1.94 16.19
CA VAL A 217 13.05 -0.94 16.99
C VAL A 217 12.08 -0.28 17.96
N ALA A 218 12.37 -0.41 19.25
CA ALA A 218 11.60 0.24 20.31
C ALA A 218 11.93 1.74 20.37
N LEU A 219 11.27 2.54 19.53
CA LEU A 219 11.41 4.00 19.55
C LEU A 219 10.60 4.62 20.71
N PRO A 220 11.21 5.48 21.54
CA PRO A 220 10.54 6.05 22.71
C PRO A 220 9.60 7.21 22.34
N PHE A 221 8.29 6.98 22.38
CA PHE A 221 7.23 7.99 22.16
C PHE A 221 6.89 8.82 23.41
N THR A 222 7.84 9.06 24.31
CA THR A 222 7.60 9.57 25.67
C THR A 222 7.33 11.08 25.76
N GLY A 223 7.15 11.77 24.63
CA GLY A 223 7.04 13.23 24.55
C GLY A 223 5.65 13.80 24.28
N THR A 224 5.53 15.13 24.44
CA THR A 224 4.36 15.94 24.06
C THR A 224 4.28 16.23 22.56
N GLN A 225 5.28 15.80 21.78
CA GLN A 225 5.34 15.99 20.35
C GLN A 225 4.14 15.33 19.66
N ALA A 226 3.55 16.06 18.72
CA ALA A 226 2.56 15.49 17.81
C ALA A 226 3.32 14.60 16.81
N LEU A 227 3.12 13.29 16.92
CA LEU A 227 3.66 12.26 16.03
C LEU A 227 2.51 11.40 15.51
N PRO A 228 1.52 12.01 14.81
CA PRO A 228 0.30 11.32 14.40
C PRO A 228 0.60 10.06 13.58
N HIS A 229 1.52 10.13 12.61
CA HIS A 229 1.77 9.06 11.66
C HIS A 229 2.50 7.89 12.30
N LEU A 230 3.51 8.16 13.14
CA LEU A 230 4.20 7.10 13.89
C LEU A 230 3.29 6.41 14.91
N ARG A 231 2.39 7.16 15.57
CA ARG A 231 1.39 6.55 16.48
C ARG A 231 0.42 5.63 15.74
N MET A 232 0.01 6.01 14.53
CA MET A 232 -0.79 5.14 13.67
C MET A 232 -0.05 3.86 13.32
N CYS A 233 1.23 3.96 12.91
CA CYS A 233 2.06 2.82 12.57
C CYS A 233 2.31 1.90 13.77
N ALA A 234 2.53 2.46 14.97
CA ALA A 234 2.66 1.69 16.21
C ALA A 234 1.36 0.93 16.58
N ALA A 235 0.19 1.52 16.29
CA ALA A 235 -1.10 0.91 16.59
C ALA A 235 -1.56 -0.12 15.54
N ALA A 236 -1.05 -0.04 14.31
CA ALA A 236 -1.51 -0.82 13.16
C ALA A 236 -1.42 -2.34 13.34
N PRO A 237 -0.30 -2.93 13.83
CA PRO A 237 -0.21 -4.38 14.02
C PRO A 237 -1.29 -4.91 14.96
N GLY A 238 -1.52 -4.20 16.08
CA GLY A 238 -2.56 -4.57 17.03
C GLY A 238 -3.98 -4.37 16.50
N ALA A 239 -4.20 -3.38 15.62
CA ALA A 239 -5.48 -3.17 14.95
C ALA A 239 -5.78 -4.29 13.94
N LYS A 240 -4.79 -4.64 13.09
CA LYS A 240 -4.88 -5.72 12.10
C LYS A 240 -5.09 -7.08 12.75
N ALA A 241 -4.44 -7.36 13.88
CA ALA A 241 -4.61 -8.61 14.61
C ALA A 241 -6.02 -8.78 15.22
N ARG A 242 -6.71 -7.67 15.53
CA ARG A 242 -8.05 -7.69 16.15
C ARG A 242 -9.19 -7.54 15.13
N GLY A 243 -8.92 -6.88 14.00
CA GLY A 243 -9.92 -6.55 12.99
C GLY A 243 -10.00 -7.59 11.89
N ALA A 244 -11.18 -8.17 11.67
CA ALA A 244 -11.48 -8.90 10.43
C ALA A 244 -11.92 -7.97 9.28
N ASP A 245 -12.37 -6.76 9.62
CA ASP A 245 -12.86 -5.74 8.69
C ASP A 245 -11.83 -4.59 8.54
N ARG A 246 -11.48 -4.27 7.29
CA ARG A 246 -10.51 -3.22 6.95
C ARG A 246 -10.98 -1.82 7.35
N VAL A 247 -12.28 -1.53 7.27
CA VAL A 247 -12.82 -0.21 7.69
C VAL A 247 -12.70 -0.04 9.22
N ALA A 248 -12.97 -1.09 10.00
CA ALA A 248 -12.71 -1.07 11.44
C ALA A 248 -11.22 -0.87 11.80
N VAL A 249 -10.30 -1.45 11.01
CA VAL A 249 -8.84 -1.22 11.17
C VAL A 249 -8.50 0.24 10.87
N LEU A 250 -9.03 0.82 9.79
CA LEU A 250 -8.89 2.24 9.43
C LEU A 250 -9.30 3.14 10.61
N HIS A 251 -10.48 2.95 11.19
CA HIS A 251 -10.95 3.75 12.32
C HIS A 251 -10.03 3.64 13.54
N THR A 252 -9.50 2.43 13.78
CA THR A 252 -8.58 2.20 14.89
C THR A 252 -7.28 2.95 14.71
N VAL A 253 -6.68 2.92 13.51
CA VAL A 253 -5.44 3.65 13.26
C VAL A 253 -5.66 5.16 13.22
N LEU A 254 -6.74 5.65 12.59
CA LEU A 254 -7.08 7.08 12.60
C LEU A 254 -7.26 7.62 14.02
N ARG A 255 -7.89 6.85 14.91
CA ARG A 255 -8.02 7.21 16.33
C ARG A 255 -6.66 7.32 17.03
N ALA A 256 -5.70 6.46 16.67
CA ALA A 256 -4.35 6.47 17.24
C ALA A 256 -3.54 7.72 16.85
N ALA A 257 -3.84 8.33 15.69
CA ALA A 257 -3.22 9.59 15.28
C ALA A 257 -3.47 10.72 16.30
N GLY A 258 -4.63 10.69 16.98
CA GLY A 258 -5.06 11.74 17.90
C GLY A 258 -5.42 13.06 17.19
N MET A 259 -5.50 13.05 15.85
CA MET A 259 -5.88 14.19 15.02
C MET A 259 -6.92 13.77 14.00
N SER A 260 -7.80 14.71 13.65
CA SER A 260 -8.81 14.49 12.63
C SER A 260 -8.22 14.62 11.22
N PRO A 261 -8.63 13.78 10.24
CA PRO A 261 -8.31 13.96 8.82
C PRO A 261 -8.70 15.33 8.24
N PHE A 262 -9.61 16.05 8.89
CA PHE A 262 -9.95 17.42 8.51
C PHE A 262 -8.88 18.44 8.89
N THR A 263 -8.17 18.19 10.00
CA THR A 263 -7.10 19.08 10.50
C THR A 263 -5.75 18.72 9.92
N GLU A 264 -5.45 17.42 9.83
CA GLU A 264 -4.22 16.89 9.22
C GLU A 264 -4.59 15.86 8.15
N PRO A 265 -4.80 16.26 6.89
CA PRO A 265 -5.22 15.34 5.83
C PRO A 265 -4.24 14.20 5.56
N LEU A 266 -2.94 14.36 5.81
CA LEU A 266 -1.97 13.29 5.55
C LEU A 266 -2.17 12.07 6.46
N VAL A 267 -2.89 12.19 7.58
CA VAL A 267 -3.26 11.00 8.37
C VAL A 267 -4.15 10.07 7.57
N LEU A 268 -4.99 10.59 6.65
CA LEU A 268 -5.79 9.76 5.78
C LEU A 268 -4.91 8.96 4.81
N ARG A 269 -3.85 9.59 4.26
CA ARG A 269 -2.88 8.90 3.40
C ARG A 269 -2.18 7.76 4.13
N THR A 270 -1.74 8.03 5.35
CA THR A 270 -1.09 7.05 6.22
C THR A 270 -2.04 5.90 6.54
N ALA A 271 -3.30 6.21 6.91
CA ALA A 271 -4.29 5.20 7.26
C ALA A 271 -4.61 4.28 6.08
N VAL A 272 -4.83 4.86 4.89
CA VAL A 272 -5.09 4.10 3.67
C VAL A 272 -3.90 3.21 3.32
N GLY A 273 -2.66 3.72 3.41
CA GLY A 273 -1.46 2.93 3.15
C GLY A 273 -1.22 1.81 4.18
N LEU A 274 -1.59 2.01 5.45
CA LEU A 274 -1.48 0.95 6.47
C LEU A 274 -2.50 -0.17 6.29
N VAL A 275 -3.72 0.16 5.84
CA VAL A 275 -4.84 -0.79 5.78
C VAL A 275 -4.87 -1.55 4.46
N TRP A 276 -4.69 -0.86 3.33
CA TRP A 276 -4.76 -1.47 2.00
C TRP A 276 -3.37 -1.67 1.38
N GLY A 277 -2.33 -0.95 1.82
CA GLY A 277 -0.99 -1.08 1.22
C GLY A 277 -1.03 -0.77 -0.28
N GLU A 278 -0.66 -1.76 -1.09
CA GLU A 278 -0.76 -1.68 -2.55
C GLU A 278 -2.11 -2.13 -3.10
N ASP A 279 -2.93 -2.83 -2.31
CA ASP A 279 -4.25 -3.29 -2.73
C ASP A 279 -5.22 -2.11 -2.94
N THR A 280 -6.20 -2.30 -3.82
CA THR A 280 -7.27 -1.33 -4.03
C THR A 280 -8.43 -1.63 -3.06
N PRO A 281 -9.04 -0.60 -2.42
CA PRO A 281 -10.26 -0.81 -1.66
C PRO A 281 -11.38 -1.33 -2.56
N THR A 282 -12.35 -2.06 -1.99
CA THR A 282 -13.58 -2.38 -2.72
C THR A 282 -14.42 -1.12 -2.92
N ALA A 283 -15.39 -1.16 -3.84
CA ALA A 283 -16.27 -0.01 -4.05
C ALA A 283 -17.08 0.34 -2.78
N ALA A 284 -17.57 -0.67 -2.05
CA ALA A 284 -18.22 -0.50 -0.75
C ALA A 284 -17.32 0.21 0.28
N GLU A 285 -16.05 -0.20 0.38
CA GLU A 285 -15.07 0.44 1.27
C GLU A 285 -14.75 1.86 0.81
N GLY A 286 -14.68 2.10 -0.50
CA GLY A 286 -14.48 3.43 -1.09
C GLY A 286 -15.64 4.39 -0.76
N LEU A 287 -16.89 3.90 -0.81
CA LEU A 287 -18.07 4.65 -0.37
C LEU A 287 -17.99 5.00 1.11
N ALA A 288 -17.66 4.02 1.97
CA ALA A 288 -17.50 4.25 3.40
C ALA A 288 -16.42 5.32 3.70
N LEU A 289 -15.26 5.22 3.04
CA LEU A 289 -14.16 6.18 3.15
C LEU A 289 -14.60 7.60 2.80
N LEU A 290 -15.31 7.76 1.67
CA LEU A 290 -15.73 9.06 1.18
C LEU A 290 -16.89 9.64 2.00
N ALA A 291 -17.77 8.80 2.57
CA ALA A 291 -18.88 9.24 3.40
C ALA A 291 -18.43 9.81 4.76
N GLU A 292 -17.33 9.29 5.31
CA GLU A 292 -16.82 9.67 6.63
C GLU A 292 -15.79 10.81 6.61
N THR A 293 -15.31 11.17 5.42
CA THR A 293 -14.31 12.23 5.23
C THR A 293 -14.76 13.24 4.18
N THR A 294 -13.96 14.27 3.91
CA THR A 294 -14.28 15.26 2.87
C THR A 294 -13.46 14.99 1.62
N SER A 295 -14.02 15.35 0.45
CA SER A 295 -13.30 15.31 -0.81
C SER A 295 -11.99 16.13 -0.73
N ASP A 296 -11.97 17.25 0.00
CA ASP A 296 -10.76 18.06 0.23
C ASP A 296 -9.67 17.29 0.97
N ALA A 297 -10.02 16.54 2.02
CA ALA A 297 -9.05 15.71 2.73
C ALA A 297 -8.46 14.64 1.80
N HIS A 298 -9.28 13.98 0.98
CA HIS A 298 -8.82 13.02 -0.02
C HIS A 298 -7.91 13.64 -1.11
N ARG A 299 -8.17 14.89 -1.50
CA ARG A 299 -7.32 15.62 -2.45
C ARG A 299 -5.95 15.92 -1.88
N THR A 300 -5.90 16.53 -0.69
CA THR A 300 -4.64 16.85 -0.02
C THR A 300 -3.86 15.59 0.37
N ALA A 301 -4.56 14.53 0.79
CA ALA A 301 -3.95 13.23 1.09
C ALA A 301 -3.51 12.45 -0.16
N GLY A 302 -3.96 12.85 -1.36
CA GLY A 302 -3.70 12.11 -2.60
C GLY A 302 -4.39 10.74 -2.68
N THR A 303 -5.35 10.44 -1.80
CA THR A 303 -6.03 9.14 -1.72
C THR A 303 -7.23 9.02 -2.66
N TRP A 304 -7.66 10.10 -3.31
CA TRP A 304 -8.76 10.10 -4.28
C TRP A 304 -8.52 9.14 -5.46
N ARG A 305 -7.26 8.91 -5.87
CA ARG A 305 -6.92 7.95 -6.93
C ARG A 305 -7.34 6.54 -6.58
N ARG A 306 -7.16 6.14 -5.31
CA ARG A 306 -7.59 4.83 -4.81
C ARG A 306 -9.12 4.66 -4.89
N LEU A 307 -9.89 5.74 -4.75
CA LEU A 307 -11.35 5.72 -4.91
C LEU A 307 -11.76 5.58 -6.39
N VAL A 308 -11.04 6.24 -7.31
CA VAL A 308 -11.21 6.04 -8.75
C VAL A 308 -10.91 4.59 -9.12
N ASP A 309 -9.76 4.07 -8.69
CA ASP A 309 -9.35 2.69 -8.97
C ASP A 309 -10.37 1.69 -8.42
N ALA A 310 -10.92 1.92 -7.22
CA ALA A 310 -11.96 1.09 -6.63
C ALA A 310 -13.25 1.08 -7.44
N ALA A 311 -13.70 2.23 -7.95
CA ALA A 311 -14.88 2.32 -8.79
C ALA A 311 -14.70 1.57 -10.13
N LEU A 312 -13.53 1.74 -10.76
CA LEU A 312 -13.24 1.12 -12.07
C LEU A 312 -12.96 -0.38 -11.97
N ALA A 313 -12.40 -0.85 -10.85
CA ALA A 313 -12.14 -2.26 -10.60
C ALA A 313 -13.36 -3.05 -10.08
N ALA A 314 -14.48 -2.38 -9.80
CA ALA A 314 -15.68 -3.01 -9.28
C ALA A 314 -16.20 -4.11 -10.23
N PRO A 315 -16.50 -5.33 -9.72
CA PRO A 315 -17.12 -6.40 -10.51
C PRO A 315 -18.44 -5.94 -11.16
N ALA A 316 -18.79 -6.49 -12.34
CA ALA A 316 -19.96 -6.05 -13.13
C ALA A 316 -21.33 -6.22 -12.42
N ASP A 317 -21.39 -7.03 -11.37
CA ASP A 317 -22.56 -7.28 -10.53
C ASP A 317 -22.56 -6.47 -9.22
N ASP A 318 -21.50 -5.73 -8.94
CA ASP A 318 -21.37 -4.88 -7.75
C ASP A 318 -21.99 -3.49 -7.99
N GLU A 319 -23.14 -3.23 -7.37
CA GLU A 319 -23.85 -1.95 -7.49
C GLU A 319 -23.13 -0.79 -6.80
N ASP A 320 -22.18 -1.07 -5.89
CA ASP A 320 -21.42 -0.04 -5.18
C ASP A 320 -20.42 0.65 -6.12
N GLY A 321 -19.91 -0.01 -7.16
CA GLY A 321 -19.01 0.59 -8.15
C GLY A 321 -19.62 1.81 -8.85
N PRO A 322 -20.79 1.67 -9.49
CA PRO A 322 -21.59 2.76 -10.04
C PRO A 322 -21.95 3.87 -9.03
N ALA A 323 -22.27 3.51 -7.79
CA ALA A 323 -22.55 4.48 -6.74
C ALA A 323 -21.28 5.29 -6.39
N LEU A 324 -20.15 4.62 -6.21
CA LEU A 324 -18.86 5.26 -5.93
C LEU A 324 -18.42 6.16 -7.09
N ALA A 325 -18.61 5.73 -8.33
CA ALA A 325 -18.26 6.52 -9.51
C ALA A 325 -18.99 7.87 -9.53
N HIS A 326 -20.27 7.89 -9.13
CA HIS A 326 -21.02 9.14 -9.00
C HIS A 326 -20.44 10.07 -7.94
N ASP A 327 -20.18 9.55 -6.74
CA ASP A 327 -19.65 10.37 -5.64
C ASP A 327 -18.25 10.89 -5.96
N VAL A 328 -17.44 10.09 -6.67
CA VAL A 328 -16.14 10.50 -7.19
C VAL A 328 -16.27 11.62 -8.22
N LEU A 329 -17.19 11.51 -9.20
CA LEU A 329 -17.43 12.57 -10.19
C LEU A 329 -17.88 13.89 -9.55
N ARG A 330 -18.64 13.81 -8.45
CA ARG A 330 -19.11 14.97 -7.68
C ARG A 330 -18.00 15.57 -6.82
N GLY A 331 -17.21 14.72 -6.16
CA GLY A 331 -16.17 15.12 -5.22
C GLY A 331 -14.87 15.58 -5.88
N PHE A 332 -14.53 15.05 -7.06
CA PHE A 332 -13.26 15.25 -7.75
C PHE A 332 -13.42 15.66 -9.23
N PRO A 333 -14.12 16.77 -9.52
CA PRO A 333 -14.45 17.14 -10.90
C PRO A 333 -13.26 17.56 -11.76
N GLN A 334 -12.13 17.96 -11.17
CA GLN A 334 -10.96 18.53 -11.87
C GLN A 334 -9.74 17.59 -11.86
N GLU A 335 -9.80 16.52 -11.08
CA GLU A 335 -8.65 15.67 -10.77
C GLU A 335 -8.48 14.51 -11.76
N THR A 336 -9.56 14.13 -12.46
CA THR A 336 -9.58 13.02 -13.44
C THR A 336 -9.27 13.50 -14.85
N ASP A 337 -8.45 12.76 -15.59
CA ASP A 337 -8.29 12.98 -17.03
C ASP A 337 -9.57 12.65 -17.81
N ALA A 338 -9.60 13.04 -19.09
CA ALA A 338 -10.78 12.91 -19.93
C ALA A 338 -11.24 11.46 -20.15
N ARG A 339 -10.30 10.49 -20.19
CA ARG A 339 -10.60 9.07 -20.41
C ARG A 339 -11.18 8.46 -19.14
N VAL A 340 -10.49 8.62 -18.01
CA VAL A 340 -10.96 8.16 -16.70
C VAL A 340 -12.33 8.75 -16.36
N ARG A 341 -12.52 10.04 -16.65
CA ARG A 341 -13.82 10.69 -16.47
C ARG A 341 -14.91 10.03 -17.33
N ALA A 342 -14.60 9.63 -18.57
CA ALA A 342 -15.56 8.92 -19.42
C ALA A 342 -15.89 7.52 -18.87
N CYS A 343 -14.92 6.77 -18.32
CA CYS A 343 -15.19 5.51 -17.62
C CYS A 343 -16.12 5.70 -16.41
N LEU A 344 -15.87 6.72 -15.59
CA LEU A 344 -16.72 7.03 -14.43
C LEU A 344 -18.13 7.46 -14.87
N LEU A 345 -18.25 8.22 -15.96
CA LEU A 345 -19.55 8.61 -16.54
C LEU A 345 -20.32 7.42 -17.12
N LEU A 346 -19.65 6.38 -17.63
CA LEU A 346 -20.30 5.12 -18.02
C LEU A 346 -20.91 4.42 -16.80
N LEU A 347 -20.17 4.36 -15.70
CA LEU A 347 -20.65 3.77 -14.44
C LEU A 347 -21.82 4.57 -13.86
N ASP A 348 -21.72 5.91 -13.81
CA ASP A 348 -22.82 6.77 -13.34
C ASP A 348 -24.06 6.64 -14.25
N PHE A 349 -23.87 6.55 -15.57
CA PHE A 349 -24.95 6.27 -16.49
C PHE A 349 -25.62 4.91 -16.24
N ALA A 350 -24.83 3.87 -15.96
CA ALA A 350 -25.37 2.55 -15.59
C ALA A 350 -26.25 2.63 -14.33
N ARG A 351 -25.88 3.47 -13.37
CA ARG A 351 -26.68 3.76 -12.17
C ARG A 351 -27.97 4.50 -12.52
N GLU A 352 -27.90 5.58 -13.30
CA GLU A 352 -29.08 6.34 -13.76
C GLU A 352 -30.11 5.47 -14.49
N VAL A 353 -29.64 4.54 -15.33
CA VAL A 353 -30.51 3.60 -16.06
C VAL A 353 -31.21 2.64 -15.09
N ARG A 354 -30.48 2.10 -14.10
CA ARG A 354 -31.04 1.21 -13.07
C ARG A 354 -32.04 1.92 -12.18
N SER A 355 -31.80 3.18 -11.80
CA SER A 355 -32.73 3.99 -11.00
C SER A 355 -33.90 4.55 -11.81
N GLY A 356 -33.90 4.40 -13.13
CA GLY A 356 -34.93 4.95 -14.01
C GLY A 356 -34.89 6.48 -14.16
N THR A 357 -33.77 7.11 -13.82
CA THR A 357 -33.57 8.57 -13.90
C THR A 357 -32.81 9.00 -15.16
N ALA A 358 -32.30 8.04 -15.95
CA ALA A 358 -31.61 8.33 -17.20
C ALA A 358 -32.55 8.97 -18.24
N GLU A 359 -32.12 10.10 -18.82
CA GLU A 359 -32.79 10.71 -19.97
C GLU A 359 -32.76 9.78 -21.20
N PRO A 360 -33.75 9.86 -22.12
CA PRO A 360 -33.77 9.09 -23.37
C PRO A 360 -32.50 9.27 -24.22
N GLY A 361 -32.22 8.31 -25.10
CA GLY A 361 -31.03 8.24 -25.95
C GLY A 361 -29.96 7.29 -25.42
N TRP A 362 -30.35 6.19 -24.77
CA TRP A 362 -29.45 5.30 -24.02
C TRP A 362 -28.41 4.63 -24.91
N ALA A 363 -28.82 4.10 -26.06
CA ALA A 363 -27.91 3.40 -26.99
C ALA A 363 -26.86 4.34 -27.59
N GLU A 364 -27.22 5.58 -27.90
CA GLU A 364 -26.28 6.58 -28.40
C GLU A 364 -25.34 7.05 -27.29
N ARG A 365 -25.88 7.37 -26.10
CA ARG A 365 -25.12 7.87 -24.96
C ARG A 365 -24.09 6.85 -24.48
N VAL A 366 -24.47 5.58 -24.32
CA VAL A 366 -23.55 4.52 -23.86
C VAL A 366 -22.42 4.28 -24.86
N ARG A 367 -22.72 4.35 -26.17
CA ARG A 367 -21.72 4.22 -27.23
C ARG A 367 -20.76 5.41 -27.26
N ALA A 368 -21.29 6.64 -27.21
CA ALA A 368 -20.48 7.85 -27.22
C ALA A 368 -19.57 7.96 -25.99
N LEU A 369 -20.05 7.52 -24.82
CA LEU A 369 -19.23 7.45 -23.61
C LEU A 369 -18.16 6.35 -23.71
N ARG A 370 -18.47 5.17 -24.27
CA ARG A 370 -17.48 4.10 -24.53
C ARG A 370 -16.37 4.59 -25.45
N GLU A 371 -16.71 5.22 -26.58
CA GLU A 371 -15.72 5.74 -27.54
C GLU A 371 -14.74 6.72 -26.91
N ARG A 372 -15.19 7.50 -25.91
CA ARG A 372 -14.35 8.45 -25.17
C ARG A 372 -13.52 7.80 -24.04
N ALA A 373 -13.95 6.63 -23.58
CA ALA A 373 -13.31 5.86 -22.52
C ALA A 373 -12.23 4.90 -23.02
N GLU A 374 -12.11 4.70 -24.33
CA GLU A 374 -11.25 3.66 -24.91
C GLU A 374 -9.74 3.87 -24.62
N PRO A 375 -8.99 2.82 -24.21
CA PRO A 375 -9.45 1.46 -23.91
C PRO A 375 -10.25 1.40 -22.60
N VAL A 376 -11.40 0.72 -22.63
CA VAL A 376 -12.31 0.58 -21.49
C VAL A 376 -12.10 -0.75 -20.76
N GLU A 377 -12.15 -0.70 -19.42
CA GLU A 377 -12.11 -1.90 -18.60
C GLU A 377 -13.38 -2.76 -18.85
N PRO A 378 -13.26 -4.10 -19.02
CA PRO A 378 -14.41 -4.95 -19.33
C PRO A 378 -15.55 -4.83 -18.31
N SER A 379 -15.23 -4.75 -17.02
CA SER A 379 -16.20 -4.56 -15.93
C SER A 379 -17.02 -3.28 -16.08
N VAL A 380 -16.37 -2.17 -16.44
CA VAL A 380 -17.02 -0.86 -16.65
C VAL A 380 -17.98 -0.92 -17.84
N ARG A 381 -17.54 -1.52 -18.95
CA ARG A 381 -18.41 -1.73 -20.12
C ARG A 381 -19.59 -2.62 -19.76
N ASP A 382 -19.34 -3.75 -19.10
CA ASP A 382 -20.36 -4.71 -18.74
C ASP A 382 -21.39 -4.10 -17.79
N HIS A 383 -20.99 -3.27 -16.81
CA HIS A 383 -21.92 -2.50 -15.96
C HIS A 383 -22.92 -1.68 -16.78
N ALA A 384 -22.41 -0.86 -17.69
CA ALA A 384 -23.25 0.04 -18.48
C ALA A 384 -24.14 -0.71 -19.48
N TYR A 385 -23.59 -1.74 -20.13
CA TYR A 385 -24.29 -2.48 -21.16
C TYR A 385 -25.33 -3.43 -20.56
N ASP A 386 -25.02 -4.08 -19.43
CA ASP A 386 -25.99 -4.90 -18.71
C ASP A 386 -27.12 -4.03 -18.10
N ALA A 387 -26.83 -2.82 -17.60
CA ALA A 387 -27.86 -1.92 -17.10
C ALA A 387 -28.87 -1.53 -18.20
N VAL A 388 -28.38 -1.10 -19.37
CA VAL A 388 -29.23 -0.79 -20.54
C VAL A 388 -29.99 -2.03 -21.00
N ALA A 389 -29.29 -3.16 -21.16
CA ALA A 389 -29.89 -4.41 -21.61
C ALA A 389 -31.04 -4.87 -20.70
N ARG A 390 -30.85 -4.85 -19.38
CA ARG A 390 -31.88 -5.22 -18.40
C ARG A 390 -33.06 -4.26 -18.44
N ARG A 391 -32.82 -2.95 -18.54
CA ARG A 391 -33.90 -1.95 -18.62
C ARG A 391 -34.72 -2.10 -19.91
N LEU A 392 -34.08 -2.47 -21.02
CA LEU A 392 -34.77 -2.79 -22.28
C LEU A 392 -35.54 -4.13 -22.24
N LEU A 393 -35.44 -4.90 -21.16
CA LEU A 393 -36.19 -6.13 -20.96
C LEU A 393 -37.31 -5.98 -19.92
N THR A 394 -37.50 -4.80 -19.30
CA THR A 394 -38.63 -4.61 -18.38
C THR A 394 -39.95 -4.45 -19.14
N PRO A 395 -41.10 -4.80 -18.53
CA PRO A 395 -42.42 -4.66 -19.18
C PRO A 395 -42.77 -3.21 -19.56
N ASP A 396 -42.23 -2.24 -18.83
CA ASP A 396 -42.41 -0.79 -19.04
C ASP A 396 -41.33 -0.16 -19.93
N ARG A 397 -40.62 -0.97 -20.74
CA ARG A 397 -39.50 -0.48 -21.58
C ARG A 397 -39.96 0.59 -22.58
N PRO A 398 -39.18 1.66 -22.80
CA PRO A 398 -39.49 2.62 -23.86
C PRO A 398 -39.21 2.03 -25.26
N GLU A 399 -40.23 1.99 -26.14
CA GLU A 399 -40.10 1.45 -27.50
C GLU A 399 -39.00 2.14 -28.33
N ALA A 400 -38.87 3.46 -28.17
CA ALA A 400 -37.87 4.26 -28.88
C ALA A 400 -36.43 3.84 -28.54
N GLU A 401 -36.17 3.46 -27.28
CA GLU A 401 -34.82 3.03 -26.85
C GLU A 401 -34.46 1.65 -27.42
N LEU A 402 -35.44 0.77 -27.51
CA LEU A 402 -35.26 -0.54 -28.13
C LEU A 402 -35.06 -0.44 -29.64
N PHE A 403 -35.80 0.47 -30.30
CA PHE A 403 -35.57 0.82 -31.69
C PHE A 403 -34.13 1.34 -31.90
N ALA A 404 -33.67 2.27 -31.06
CA ALA A 404 -32.33 2.81 -31.12
C ALA A 404 -31.26 1.73 -30.87
N CYS A 405 -31.49 0.85 -29.90
CA CYS A 405 -30.63 -0.31 -29.64
C CYS A 405 -30.51 -1.20 -30.88
N ALA A 406 -31.63 -1.63 -31.47
CA ALA A 406 -31.65 -2.50 -32.65
C ALA A 406 -30.88 -1.89 -33.84
N HIS A 407 -30.93 -0.57 -34.02
CA HIS A 407 -30.25 0.15 -35.11
C HIS A 407 -28.87 0.70 -34.75
N SER A 408 -28.38 0.46 -33.53
CA SER A 408 -27.08 0.99 -33.07
C SER A 408 -25.88 0.38 -33.81
N GLY A 409 -26.02 -0.87 -34.28
CA GLY A 409 -24.92 -1.65 -34.84
C GLY A 409 -23.87 -2.09 -33.80
N ASP A 410 -24.17 -1.96 -32.50
CA ASP A 410 -23.24 -2.27 -31.42
C ASP A 410 -23.33 -3.75 -31.00
N GLU A 411 -22.36 -4.55 -31.46
CA GLU A 411 -22.31 -6.00 -31.19
C GLU A 411 -22.15 -6.32 -29.69
N ASP A 412 -21.44 -5.48 -28.92
CA ASP A 412 -21.28 -5.67 -27.49
C ASP A 412 -22.62 -5.44 -26.77
N LEU A 413 -23.41 -4.45 -27.21
CA LEU A 413 -24.73 -4.17 -26.65
C LEU A 413 -25.73 -5.29 -26.99
N PHE A 414 -25.66 -5.83 -28.21
CA PHE A 414 -26.45 -6.99 -28.60
C PHE A 414 -26.09 -8.23 -27.78
N ALA A 415 -24.81 -8.46 -27.52
CA ALA A 415 -24.36 -9.55 -26.67
C ALA A 415 -24.87 -9.40 -25.23
N ALA A 416 -24.82 -8.18 -24.66
CA ALA A 416 -25.35 -7.89 -23.32
C ALA A 416 -26.88 -8.10 -23.26
N TYR A 417 -27.63 -7.60 -24.25
CA TYR A 417 -29.08 -7.83 -24.36
C TYR A 417 -29.41 -9.33 -24.45
N GLY A 418 -28.65 -10.07 -25.27
CA GLY A 418 -28.77 -11.51 -25.38
C GLY A 418 -28.51 -12.26 -24.07
N ARG A 419 -27.48 -11.87 -23.31
CA ARG A 419 -27.19 -12.46 -21.99
C ARG A 419 -28.28 -12.12 -20.97
N ALA A 420 -28.72 -10.86 -20.92
CA ALA A 420 -29.75 -10.40 -19.99
C ALA A 420 -31.09 -11.13 -20.22
N ALA A 421 -31.48 -11.36 -21.47
CA ALA A 421 -32.72 -12.06 -21.81
C ALA A 421 -32.73 -13.55 -21.40
N ARG A 422 -31.55 -14.15 -21.17
CA ARG A 422 -31.41 -15.55 -20.73
C ARG A 422 -31.40 -15.70 -19.20
N ARG A 423 -31.54 -14.61 -18.44
CA ARG A 423 -31.56 -14.65 -16.99
C ARG A 423 -32.92 -15.18 -16.48
N GLU A 424 -32.91 -15.73 -15.26
CA GLU A 424 -34.10 -16.37 -14.68
C GLU A 424 -35.24 -15.38 -14.43
N GLU A 425 -34.95 -14.10 -14.17
CA GLU A 425 -36.00 -13.09 -13.96
C GLU A 425 -36.83 -12.89 -15.22
N VAL A 426 -36.20 -12.84 -16.39
CA VAL A 426 -36.88 -12.75 -17.70
C VAL A 426 -37.62 -14.05 -17.99
N ALA A 427 -36.99 -15.20 -17.74
CA ALA A 427 -37.63 -16.48 -17.94
C ALA A 427 -38.87 -16.68 -17.05
N ALA A 428 -38.84 -16.17 -15.82
CA ALA A 428 -39.98 -16.16 -14.91
C ALA A 428 -41.11 -15.26 -15.46
N LEU A 429 -40.80 -14.03 -15.87
CA LEU A 429 -41.80 -13.13 -16.48
C LEU A 429 -42.45 -13.72 -17.73
N LEU A 430 -41.66 -14.33 -18.62
CA LEU A 430 -42.18 -15.01 -19.81
C LEU A 430 -43.13 -16.17 -19.49
N ARG A 431 -42.98 -16.81 -18.31
CA ARG A 431 -43.83 -17.90 -17.85
C ARG A 431 -45.10 -17.41 -17.14
N THR A 432 -45.03 -16.28 -16.44
CA THR A 432 -46.11 -15.81 -15.56
C THR A 432 -46.97 -14.70 -16.16
N ASP A 433 -46.44 -13.93 -17.10
CA ASP A 433 -47.13 -12.79 -17.72
C ASP A 433 -47.32 -13.01 -19.23
N PRO A 434 -48.54 -13.39 -19.66
CA PRO A 434 -48.85 -13.57 -21.07
C PRO A 434 -48.70 -12.30 -21.91
N GLY A 435 -48.94 -11.12 -21.33
CA GLY A 435 -48.77 -9.83 -21.99
C GLY A 435 -47.31 -9.55 -22.30
N TYR A 436 -46.42 -9.81 -21.34
CA TYR A 436 -44.97 -9.68 -21.53
C TYR A 436 -44.43 -10.65 -22.59
N ALA A 437 -44.90 -11.91 -22.61
CA ALA A 437 -44.49 -12.88 -23.64
C ALA A 437 -44.94 -12.45 -25.05
N ALA A 438 -46.17 -11.92 -25.17
CA ALA A 438 -46.71 -11.39 -26.42
C ALA A 438 -45.92 -10.17 -26.92
N ASP A 439 -45.60 -9.24 -26.01
CA ASP A 439 -44.79 -8.06 -26.30
C ASP A 439 -43.36 -8.44 -26.74
N CYS A 440 -42.69 -9.36 -26.04
CA CYS A 440 -41.37 -9.87 -26.46
C CYS A 440 -41.41 -10.53 -27.85
N PHE A 441 -42.47 -11.28 -28.18
CA PHE A 441 -42.65 -11.81 -29.54
C PHE A 441 -42.74 -10.68 -30.57
N ALA A 442 -43.59 -9.69 -30.33
CA ALA A 442 -43.79 -8.56 -31.24
C ALA A 442 -42.48 -7.80 -31.47
N VAL A 443 -41.73 -7.55 -30.40
CA VAL A 443 -40.44 -6.85 -30.44
C VAL A 443 -39.34 -7.65 -31.13
N TRP A 444 -39.17 -8.94 -30.83
CA TRP A 444 -38.06 -9.70 -31.46
C TRP A 444 -38.37 -10.08 -32.91
N THR A 445 -39.64 -10.05 -33.31
CA THR A 445 -40.03 -10.17 -34.72
C THR A 445 -40.01 -8.83 -35.47
N SER A 446 -40.03 -7.71 -34.76
CA SER A 446 -39.89 -6.38 -35.35
C SER A 446 -38.46 -6.13 -35.87
N HIS A 447 -38.32 -5.11 -36.72
CA HIS A 447 -37.06 -4.65 -37.33
C HIS A 447 -36.18 -5.74 -37.97
N PRO A 448 -36.70 -6.51 -38.96
CA PRO A 448 -35.93 -7.56 -39.63
C PRO A 448 -34.73 -7.07 -40.46
N HIS A 449 -34.62 -5.76 -40.65
CA HIS A 449 -33.59 -5.14 -41.48
C HIS A 449 -32.61 -4.27 -40.68
N ALA A 450 -32.62 -4.31 -39.34
CA ALA A 450 -31.72 -3.54 -38.49
C ALA A 450 -30.28 -4.10 -38.42
N GLY A 451 -29.81 -4.72 -39.51
CA GLY A 451 -28.45 -5.26 -39.63
C GLY A 451 -28.31 -6.73 -39.21
N ALA A 452 -27.13 -7.30 -39.52
CA ALA A 452 -26.84 -8.72 -39.32
C ALA A 452 -26.67 -9.10 -37.84
N GLY A 453 -26.07 -8.24 -37.02
CA GLY A 453 -25.89 -8.43 -35.58
C GLY A 453 -27.22 -8.56 -34.84
N TRP A 454 -28.11 -7.59 -35.02
CA TRP A 454 -29.46 -7.63 -34.45
C TRP A 454 -30.26 -8.84 -34.96
N THR A 455 -30.17 -9.15 -36.27
CA THR A 455 -30.86 -10.31 -36.85
C THR A 455 -30.41 -11.62 -36.22
N ARG A 456 -29.11 -11.80 -35.95
CA ARG A 456 -28.60 -12.97 -35.24
C ARG A 456 -29.14 -13.04 -33.82
N THR A 457 -29.07 -11.92 -33.10
CA THR A 457 -29.51 -11.83 -31.69
C THR A 457 -31.00 -12.12 -31.55
N ARG A 458 -31.87 -11.45 -32.30
CA ARG A 458 -33.32 -11.65 -32.23
C ARG A 458 -33.74 -13.08 -32.63
N THR A 459 -33.05 -13.69 -33.60
CA THR A 459 -33.33 -15.08 -34.01
C THR A 459 -33.00 -16.04 -32.87
N ALA A 460 -31.84 -15.87 -32.23
CA ALA A 460 -31.47 -16.67 -31.06
C ALA A 460 -32.44 -16.45 -29.89
N LEU A 461 -32.89 -15.22 -29.64
CA LEU A 461 -33.87 -14.94 -28.58
C LEU A 461 -35.23 -15.60 -28.83
N LEU A 462 -35.74 -15.55 -30.07
CA LEU A 462 -36.96 -16.25 -30.44
C LEU A 462 -36.79 -17.77 -30.27
N ASP A 463 -35.72 -18.34 -30.81
CA ASP A 463 -35.57 -19.80 -30.86
C ASP A 463 -35.13 -20.43 -29.52
N GLU A 464 -34.29 -19.75 -28.75
CA GLU A 464 -33.63 -20.29 -27.55
C GLU A 464 -34.21 -19.74 -26.24
N VAL A 465 -34.92 -18.61 -26.26
CA VAL A 465 -35.50 -18.00 -25.04
C VAL A 465 -37.02 -18.06 -25.06
N LEU A 466 -37.67 -17.42 -26.04
CA LEU A 466 -39.13 -17.32 -26.05
C LEU A 466 -39.80 -18.65 -26.37
N ARG A 467 -39.34 -19.36 -27.41
CA ARG A 467 -39.97 -20.63 -27.82
C ARG A 467 -39.92 -21.67 -26.70
N PRO A 468 -38.79 -21.91 -26.00
CA PRO A 468 -38.78 -22.82 -24.87
C PRO A 468 -39.73 -22.39 -23.74
N ALA A 469 -39.78 -21.10 -23.41
CA ALA A 469 -40.69 -20.58 -22.37
C ALA A 469 -42.17 -20.82 -22.73
N VAL A 470 -42.59 -20.44 -23.94
CA VAL A 470 -43.98 -20.64 -24.41
C VAL A 470 -44.34 -22.12 -24.52
N ARG A 471 -43.40 -22.99 -24.87
CA ARG A 471 -43.63 -24.45 -24.94
C ARG A 471 -43.75 -25.12 -23.58
N ALA A 472 -43.24 -24.50 -22.52
CA ALA A 472 -43.39 -24.99 -21.16
C ALA A 472 -44.76 -24.63 -20.55
N LEU A 473 -45.49 -23.68 -21.14
CA LEU A 473 -46.81 -23.27 -20.71
C LEU A 473 -47.89 -24.33 -21.00
N SER A 474 -48.93 -24.34 -20.17
CA SER A 474 -50.14 -25.11 -20.42
C SER A 474 -50.93 -24.56 -21.62
N PRO A 475 -51.82 -25.35 -22.24
CA PRO A 475 -52.64 -24.88 -23.36
C PRO A 475 -53.48 -23.63 -23.04
N GLN A 476 -53.94 -23.49 -21.80
CA GLN A 476 -54.72 -22.33 -21.36
C GLN A 476 -53.84 -21.07 -21.27
N GLU A 477 -52.61 -21.19 -20.78
CA GLU A 477 -51.65 -20.10 -20.71
C GLU A 477 -51.17 -19.69 -22.11
N VAL A 478 -50.95 -20.64 -23.03
CA VAL A 478 -50.65 -20.34 -24.44
C VAL A 478 -51.80 -19.58 -25.10
N ALA A 479 -53.06 -19.96 -24.83
CA ALA A 479 -54.22 -19.21 -25.34
C ALA A 479 -54.29 -17.78 -24.79
N ALA A 480 -53.85 -17.56 -23.54
CA ALA A 480 -53.73 -16.22 -22.97
C ALA A 480 -52.64 -15.38 -23.67
N VAL A 481 -51.51 -15.98 -24.03
CA VAL A 481 -50.47 -15.32 -24.84
C VAL A 481 -51.00 -14.98 -26.23
N GLU A 482 -51.73 -15.89 -26.88
CA GLU A 482 -52.36 -15.64 -28.19
C GLU A 482 -53.36 -14.46 -28.13
N ALA A 483 -54.20 -14.42 -27.10
CA ALA A 483 -55.13 -13.31 -26.87
C ALA A 483 -54.40 -11.98 -26.65
N ALA A 484 -53.29 -11.99 -25.92
CA ALA A 484 -52.45 -10.82 -25.73
C ALA A 484 -51.80 -10.35 -27.05
N VAL A 485 -51.26 -11.27 -27.86
CA VAL A 485 -50.71 -10.96 -29.20
C VAL A 485 -51.79 -10.36 -30.12
N GLU A 486 -53.01 -10.91 -30.08
CA GLU A 486 -54.13 -10.39 -30.85
C GLU A 486 -54.53 -8.98 -30.40
N SER A 487 -54.58 -8.74 -29.10
CA SER A 487 -54.95 -7.45 -28.53
C SER A 487 -53.93 -6.33 -28.81
N ALA A 488 -52.65 -6.66 -28.87
CA ALA A 488 -51.55 -5.71 -29.10
C ALA A 488 -51.21 -5.53 -30.59
N GLY A 489 -51.72 -6.41 -31.46
CA GLY A 489 -51.29 -6.51 -32.86
C GLY A 489 -52.43 -6.55 -33.87
N THR A 490 -52.11 -7.04 -35.07
CA THR A 490 -53.12 -7.32 -36.11
C THR A 490 -53.34 -8.83 -36.20
N SER A 491 -54.41 -9.27 -36.86
CA SER A 491 -54.65 -10.70 -37.11
C SER A 491 -53.46 -11.40 -37.80
N ARG A 492 -52.65 -10.66 -38.59
CA ARG A 492 -51.42 -11.18 -39.21
C ARG A 492 -50.32 -11.49 -38.18
N THR A 493 -50.23 -10.71 -37.10
CA THR A 493 -49.26 -10.91 -36.02
C THR A 493 -49.58 -12.20 -35.26
N LEU A 494 -50.87 -12.45 -34.99
CA LEU A 494 -51.33 -13.69 -34.38
C LEU A 494 -51.05 -14.91 -35.27
N ASP A 495 -51.30 -14.82 -36.58
CA ASP A 495 -50.98 -15.89 -37.51
C ASP A 495 -49.48 -16.18 -37.59
N ALA A 496 -48.64 -15.13 -37.54
CA ALA A 496 -47.19 -15.25 -37.47
C ALA A 496 -46.73 -15.93 -36.18
N PHE A 497 -47.31 -15.56 -35.03
CA PHE A 497 -47.06 -16.21 -33.73
C PHE A 497 -47.39 -17.69 -33.78
N ARG A 498 -48.59 -18.04 -34.26
CA ARG A 498 -49.02 -19.44 -34.42
C ARG A 498 -48.10 -20.20 -35.37
N ALA A 499 -47.69 -19.59 -36.48
CA ALA A 499 -46.77 -20.22 -37.42
C ALA A 499 -45.39 -20.49 -36.81
N TRP A 500 -44.85 -19.54 -36.06
CA TRP A 500 -43.56 -19.64 -35.38
C TRP A 500 -43.56 -20.66 -34.22
N ASN A 501 -44.68 -20.78 -33.49
CA ASN A 501 -44.78 -21.72 -32.36
C ASN A 501 -45.08 -23.17 -32.78
N ARG A 502 -45.48 -23.40 -34.04
CA ARG A 502 -45.75 -24.77 -34.54
C ARG A 502 -44.53 -25.68 -34.35
N PRO A 503 -44.73 -26.94 -33.90
CA PRO A 503 -43.67 -27.94 -33.93
C PRO A 503 -43.14 -28.09 -35.36
N SER A 504 -41.83 -27.97 -35.54
CA SER A 504 -41.18 -28.27 -36.80
C SER A 504 -41.42 -29.74 -37.14
N ARG A 505 -42.37 -30.01 -38.05
CA ARG A 505 -42.60 -31.34 -38.61
C ARG A 505 -41.47 -31.65 -39.62
N SER A 506 -40.32 -32.12 -39.13
CA SER A 506 -39.19 -32.82 -39.80
C SER A 506 -37.85 -32.33 -39.21
N LEU A 507 -37.04 -33.15 -38.53
CA LEU A 507 -36.16 -34.19 -39.09
C LEU A 507 -35.82 -35.26 -38.02
N GLY A 508 -36.76 -36.15 -37.71
CA GLY A 508 -36.52 -37.29 -36.79
C GLY A 508 -36.86 -38.68 -37.36
N GLY A 509 -37.29 -38.76 -38.63
CA GLY A 509 -37.98 -39.95 -39.13
C GLY A 509 -37.66 -40.41 -40.55
N LEU A 510 -36.62 -39.85 -41.20
CA LEU A 510 -36.25 -40.21 -42.59
C LEU A 510 -34.84 -40.82 -42.72
N GLY A 511 -34.22 -41.26 -41.63
CA GLY A 511 -32.92 -41.96 -41.63
C GLY A 511 -32.99 -43.48 -41.47
N ARG A 512 -34.18 -44.09 -41.33
CA ARG A 512 -34.28 -45.50 -40.89
C ARG A 512 -35.14 -46.44 -41.76
N ARG A 513 -35.32 -46.13 -43.05
CA ARG A 513 -36.04 -47.04 -43.99
C ARG A 513 -35.42 -47.23 -45.39
N ILE A 514 -34.17 -46.85 -45.62
CA ILE A 514 -33.44 -47.20 -46.87
C ILE A 514 -32.14 -47.99 -46.58
N ALA A 515 -32.17 -48.82 -45.55
CA ALA A 515 -31.13 -49.83 -45.28
C ALA A 515 -31.80 -51.10 -44.72
N GLY A 516 -32.51 -51.84 -45.58
CA GLY A 516 -33.21 -53.05 -45.16
C GLY A 516 -34.12 -53.67 -46.21
N ARG A 517 -33.51 -54.24 -47.27
CA ARG A 517 -34.01 -55.05 -48.41
C ARG A 517 -33.59 -54.35 -49.71
N VAL A 518 -32.72 -54.90 -50.56
CA VAL A 518 -32.76 -56.26 -51.13
C VAL A 518 -31.33 -56.74 -51.47
N ARG A 519 -30.96 -57.91 -50.96
CA ARG A 519 -30.00 -58.84 -51.58
C ARG A 519 -30.62 -60.25 -51.52
N ARG A 520 -31.09 -60.73 -52.67
CA ARG A 520 -31.16 -62.13 -53.17
C ARG A 520 -32.36 -62.31 -54.10
N GLY A 521 -32.05 -62.78 -55.30
CA GLY A 521 -32.85 -62.85 -56.51
C GLY A 521 -31.87 -62.70 -57.65
#